data_AF-A0AAV5KQU3-F1
#
_entry.id   AF-A0AAV5KQU3-F1
#
_cell.length_a   1.000
_cell.length_b   1.000
_cell.length_c   1.000
_cell.angle_alpha   90.00
_cell.angle_beta   90.00
_cell.angle_gamma   90.00
#
_symmetry.space_group_name_H-M   'P 1'
#
loop_
_entity.id
_entity.type
_entity.pdbx_description
1 polymer ?
#
loop_
_entity_poly.entity_id
_entity_poly.type
_entity_poly.pdbx_seq_one_letter_code
_entity_poly.pdbx_strand_id
1 'polypeptide(L)'
;MAFNNASIYGVEDYIDFIIGDFFQLAPYLKGDVVFVSPPWGGPSYKTIQSFTMDLLKPKDGYSIFQAAQRITPDVIMFLPRNVNLNQVEELSWLSSPPLMLEIEENYLAGYFKGITVYFGSSAHRINQLSPHDSLEIHDSMSNDKATPESKPDPVEVEAPSQRLVTSILTYVTSSWFC
;
A
#
# COMPACT_ATOMS: atom_id res chain seq x y z
N MET A 1 19.45 1.75 14.37
CA MET A 1 18.44 0.71 14.68
C MET A 1 17.97 -0.02 13.42
N ALA A 2 17.47 0.68 12.39
CA ALA A 2 16.95 0.00 11.19
C ALA A 2 17.96 -0.91 10.47
N PHE A 3 19.23 -0.47 10.31
CA PHE A 3 20.29 -1.31 9.74
C PHE A 3 20.46 -2.62 10.51
N ASN A 4 20.53 -2.55 11.85
CA ASN A 4 20.61 -3.75 12.70
C ASN A 4 19.42 -4.68 12.50
N ASN A 5 18.20 -4.14 12.38
CA ASN A 5 17.03 -4.96 12.11
C ASN A 5 17.13 -5.63 10.73
N ALA A 6 17.53 -4.88 9.70
CA ALA A 6 17.72 -5.43 8.35
C ALA A 6 18.75 -6.56 8.34
N SER A 7 19.86 -6.43 9.08
CA SER A 7 20.85 -7.50 9.22
C SER A 7 20.33 -8.74 9.94
N ILE A 8 19.46 -8.58 10.95
CA ILE A 8 18.80 -9.72 11.60
C ILE A 8 17.90 -10.47 10.60
N TYR A 9 17.26 -9.76 9.68
CA TYR A 9 16.42 -10.35 8.63
C TYR A 9 17.21 -10.77 7.37
N GLY A 10 18.51 -10.48 7.28
CA GLY A 10 19.36 -10.84 6.14
C GLY A 10 19.01 -10.12 4.84
N VAL A 11 18.55 -8.87 4.93
CA VAL A 11 18.10 -8.07 3.78
C VAL A 11 18.83 -6.72 3.66
N GLU A 12 19.85 -6.48 4.46
CA GLU A 12 20.61 -5.22 4.48
C GLU A 12 21.23 -4.88 3.12
N ASP A 13 21.63 -5.87 2.34
CA ASP A 13 22.26 -5.69 1.02
C ASP A 13 21.26 -5.17 -0.05
N TYR A 14 19.97 -5.14 0.27
CA TYR A 14 18.91 -4.61 -0.59
C TYR A 14 18.49 -3.17 -0.20
N ILE A 15 19.10 -2.57 0.83
CA ILE A 15 18.65 -1.30 1.41
C ILE A 15 19.80 -0.30 1.52
N ASP A 16 19.65 0.82 0.81
CA ASP A 16 20.48 2.00 1.03
C ASP A 16 19.92 2.86 2.17
N PHE A 17 20.64 2.93 3.29
CA PHE A 17 20.24 3.72 4.45
C PHE A 17 20.75 5.16 4.34
N ILE A 18 19.83 6.12 4.20
CA ILE A 18 20.14 7.54 4.16
C ILE A 18 19.62 8.23 5.43
N ILE A 19 20.51 8.86 6.19
CA ILE A 19 20.14 9.68 7.34
C ILE A 19 20.00 11.13 6.87
N GLY A 20 18.77 11.65 6.86
CA GLY A 20 18.54 13.04 6.52
C GLY A 20 17.07 13.44 6.55
N ASP A 21 16.83 14.74 6.31
CA ASP A 21 15.49 15.30 6.18
C ASP A 21 14.92 14.96 4.81
N PHE A 22 13.83 14.18 4.79
CA PHE A 22 13.14 13.77 3.57
C PHE A 22 12.78 14.97 2.67
N PHE A 23 12.38 16.11 3.23
CA PHE A 23 12.00 17.28 2.42
C PHE A 23 13.19 17.90 1.67
N GLN A 24 14.39 17.79 2.22
CA GLN A 24 15.62 18.26 1.59
C GLN A 24 16.15 17.25 0.58
N LEU A 25 15.94 15.96 0.83
CA LEU A 25 16.42 14.87 -0.02
C LEU A 25 15.50 14.61 -1.21
N ALA A 26 14.18 14.74 -1.05
CA ALA A 26 13.18 14.37 -2.06
C ALA A 26 13.46 14.86 -3.49
N PRO A 27 13.91 16.10 -3.74
CA PRO A 27 14.23 16.56 -5.09
C PRO A 27 15.37 15.82 -5.79
N TYR A 28 16.21 15.08 -5.06
CA TYR A 28 17.41 14.41 -5.57
C TYR A 28 17.25 12.89 -5.66
N LEU A 29 16.16 12.35 -5.13
CA LEU A 29 15.89 10.91 -5.14
C LEU A 29 15.18 10.50 -6.42
N LYS A 30 15.32 9.23 -6.75
CA LYS A 30 14.59 8.56 -7.83
C LYS A 30 14.13 7.20 -7.33
N GLY A 31 12.93 6.80 -7.74
CA GLY A 31 12.36 5.50 -7.42
C GLY A 31 11.01 5.35 -8.09
N ASP A 32 10.59 4.12 -8.31
CA ASP A 32 9.31 3.83 -8.96
C ASP A 32 8.13 4.12 -8.03
N VAL A 33 8.29 3.83 -6.73
CA VAL A 33 7.25 3.99 -5.70
C VAL A 33 7.84 4.71 -4.48
N VAL A 34 7.02 5.55 -3.84
CA VAL A 34 7.37 6.17 -2.55
C VAL A 34 6.39 5.72 -1.47
N PHE A 35 6.90 5.06 -0.44
CA PHE A 35 6.14 4.77 0.78
C PHE A 35 6.42 5.82 1.85
N VAL A 36 5.37 6.45 2.39
CA VAL A 36 5.47 7.42 3.49
C VAL A 36 4.60 7.01 4.68
N SER A 37 5.23 6.95 5.85
CA SER A 37 4.57 6.72 7.14
C SER A 37 4.98 7.84 8.11
N PRO A 38 4.43 9.06 7.94
CA PRO A 38 4.79 10.20 8.80
C PRO A 38 4.36 9.95 10.24
N PRO A 39 4.96 10.64 11.23
CA PRO A 39 4.59 10.45 12.62
C PRO A 39 3.20 11.05 12.91
N TRP A 40 2.38 10.29 13.62
CA TRP A 40 0.99 10.66 13.92
C TRP A 40 0.81 11.37 15.27
N GLY A 41 1.91 11.70 15.96
CA GLY A 41 1.87 12.27 17.31
C GLY A 41 1.83 11.23 18.44
N GLY A 42 2.13 9.96 18.15
CA GLY A 42 2.12 8.88 19.14
C GLY A 42 0.71 8.48 19.58
N PRO A 43 0.54 7.65 20.63
CA PRO A 43 -0.75 7.05 20.99
C PRO A 43 -1.91 8.02 21.24
N SER A 44 -1.62 9.30 21.52
CA SER A 44 -2.61 10.37 21.71
C SER A 44 -3.40 10.69 20.44
N TYR A 45 -2.94 10.29 19.24
CA TYR A 45 -3.71 10.48 17.99
C TYR A 45 -5.15 9.93 18.10
N LYS A 46 -5.33 8.91 18.94
CA LYS A 46 -6.61 8.21 19.18
C LYS A 46 -7.65 9.08 19.90
N THR A 47 -7.24 10.16 20.57
CA THR A 47 -8.17 11.07 21.26
C THR A 47 -8.77 12.11 20.33
N ILE A 48 -8.27 12.22 19.11
CA ILE A 48 -8.79 13.11 18.07
C ILE A 48 -9.95 12.39 17.37
N GLN A 49 -11.10 13.06 17.22
CA GLN A 49 -12.26 12.45 16.56
C GLN A 49 -12.06 12.29 15.04
N SER A 50 -11.51 13.32 14.41
CA SER A 50 -11.18 13.36 12.97
C SER A 50 -9.77 13.91 12.81
N PHE A 51 -8.83 13.04 12.42
CA PHE A 51 -7.43 13.36 12.27
C PHE A 51 -7.21 14.01 10.90
N THR A 52 -6.94 15.31 10.90
CA THR A 52 -6.73 16.10 9.68
C THR A 52 -5.26 16.13 9.26
N MET A 53 -5.00 16.42 7.99
CA MET A 53 -3.66 16.40 7.40
C MET A 53 -2.69 17.41 8.02
N ASP A 54 -3.19 18.53 8.56
CA ASP A 54 -2.40 19.55 9.25
C ASP A 54 -1.83 19.09 10.60
N LEU A 55 -2.39 18.01 11.17
CA LEU A 55 -1.91 17.41 12.42
C LEU A 55 -0.66 16.57 12.23
N LEU A 56 -0.33 16.19 11.00
CA LEU A 56 0.96 15.58 10.69
C LEU A 56 2.08 16.59 10.98
N LYS A 57 3.19 16.07 11.51
CA LYS A 57 4.39 16.84 11.87
C LYS A 57 5.62 16.12 11.31
N PRO A 58 6.73 16.82 11.04
CA PRO A 58 6.94 18.27 11.19
C PRO A 58 6.24 19.13 10.13
N LYS A 59 5.69 18.52 9.08
CA LYS A 59 4.93 19.18 8.01
C LYS A 59 3.58 18.50 7.85
N ASP A 60 2.62 19.23 7.30
CA ASP A 60 1.29 18.71 6.99
C ASP A 60 1.32 17.65 5.88
N GLY A 61 0.24 16.88 5.80
CA GLY A 61 0.07 15.80 4.83
C GLY A 61 0.17 16.23 3.38
N TYR A 62 -0.30 17.43 3.02
CA TYR A 62 -0.22 17.94 1.66
C TYR A 62 1.23 18.22 1.28
N SER A 63 1.99 18.87 2.16
CA SER A 63 3.43 19.11 1.99
C SER A 63 4.22 17.80 1.86
N ILE A 64 3.90 16.79 2.69
CA ILE A 64 4.52 15.45 2.62
C ILE A 64 4.24 14.82 1.26
N PHE A 65 2.97 14.81 0.84
CA PHE A 65 2.54 14.19 -0.40
C PHE A 65 3.16 14.88 -1.63
N GLN A 66 3.19 16.21 -1.67
CA GLN A 66 3.86 16.96 -2.74
C GLN A 66 5.37 16.73 -2.79
N ALA A 67 6.03 16.55 -1.63
CA ALA A 67 7.44 16.19 -1.61
C ALA A 67 7.67 14.79 -2.19
N ALA A 68 6.83 13.82 -1.84
CA ALA A 68 6.86 12.47 -2.43
C ALA A 68 6.64 12.50 -3.95
N GLN A 69 5.70 13.32 -4.42
CA GLN A 69 5.43 13.49 -5.86
C GLN A 69 6.60 14.07 -6.66
N ARG A 70 7.60 14.69 -6.02
CA ARG A 70 8.84 15.10 -6.72
C ARG A 70 9.68 13.91 -7.17
N ILE A 71 9.44 12.73 -6.59
CA ILE A 71 10.15 11.49 -6.88
C ILE A 71 9.35 10.66 -7.90
N THR A 72 8.06 10.44 -7.63
CA THR A 72 7.15 9.62 -8.45
C THR A 72 5.68 9.94 -8.15
N PRO A 73 4.74 9.82 -9.12
CA PRO A 73 3.30 9.87 -8.85
C PRO A 73 2.78 8.66 -8.06
N ASP A 74 3.51 7.55 -8.05
CA ASP A 74 3.15 6.32 -7.35
C ASP A 74 3.52 6.39 -5.86
N VAL A 75 2.63 6.97 -5.07
CA VAL A 75 2.82 7.22 -3.64
C VAL A 75 1.92 6.30 -2.83
N ILE A 76 2.45 5.74 -1.73
CA ILE A 76 1.72 4.94 -0.76
C ILE A 76 1.84 5.64 0.60
N MET A 77 0.71 5.95 1.24
CA MET A 77 0.69 6.59 2.55
C MET A 77 0.06 5.67 3.60
N PHE A 78 0.75 5.47 4.72
CA PHE A 78 0.14 4.82 5.90
C PHE A 78 -0.35 5.89 6.90
N LEU A 79 -1.65 5.89 7.16
CA LEU A 79 -2.35 6.96 7.87
C LEU A 79 -3.17 6.45 9.07
N PRO A 80 -3.44 7.32 10.07
CA PRO A 80 -4.24 6.95 11.23
C PRO A 80 -5.64 6.47 10.87
N ARG A 81 -6.16 5.52 11.65
CA ARG A 81 -7.52 4.95 11.46
C ARG A 81 -8.68 5.94 11.52
N ASN A 82 -8.44 7.10 12.13
CA ASN A 82 -9.42 8.17 12.31
C ASN A 82 -9.13 9.36 11.38
N VAL A 83 -8.35 9.15 10.30
CA VAL A 83 -8.02 10.19 9.34
C VAL A 83 -9.25 10.71 8.60
N ASN A 84 -9.28 12.02 8.32
CA ASN A 84 -10.32 12.64 7.53
C ASN A 84 -10.20 12.20 6.05
N LEU A 85 -11.09 11.30 5.63
CA LEU A 85 -11.07 10.72 4.28
C LEU A 85 -11.28 11.76 3.17
N ASN A 86 -12.05 12.82 3.41
CA ASN A 86 -12.21 13.90 2.42
C ASN A 86 -10.86 14.58 2.12
N GLN A 87 -10.04 14.79 3.16
CA GLN A 87 -8.70 15.35 2.98
C GLN A 87 -7.73 14.37 2.35
N VAL A 88 -7.93 13.05 2.53
CA VAL A 88 -7.17 12.03 1.79
C VAL A 88 -7.51 12.11 0.30
N GLU A 89 -8.79 12.23 -0.05
CA GLU A 89 -9.23 12.40 -1.43
C GLU A 89 -8.67 13.68 -2.05
N GLU A 90 -8.65 14.79 -1.30
CA GLU A 90 -8.03 16.06 -1.71
C GLU A 90 -6.59 15.91 -2.21
N LEU A 91 -5.81 14.98 -1.64
CA LEU A 91 -4.44 14.71 -2.08
C LEU A 91 -4.37 14.26 -3.55
N SER A 92 -5.33 13.47 -4.02
CA SER A 92 -5.36 13.00 -5.41
C SER A 92 -5.48 14.15 -6.42
N TRP A 93 -6.16 15.23 -6.03
CA TRP A 93 -6.39 16.42 -6.87
C TRP A 93 -5.22 17.41 -6.87
N LEU A 94 -4.17 17.17 -6.09
CA LEU A 94 -2.93 17.98 -6.14
C LEU A 94 -2.11 17.71 -7.41
N SER A 95 -2.47 16.68 -8.18
CA SER A 95 -1.88 16.34 -9.46
C SER A 95 -2.82 16.72 -10.61
N SER A 96 -2.24 16.96 -11.80
CA SER A 96 -3.00 17.20 -13.01
C SER A 96 -2.49 16.26 -14.13
N PRO A 97 -3.29 15.26 -14.55
CA PRO A 97 -4.63 14.91 -14.05
C PRO A 97 -4.59 14.38 -12.60
N PRO A 98 -5.75 14.36 -11.90
CA PRO A 98 -5.86 13.76 -10.57
C PRO A 98 -5.42 12.30 -10.57
N LEU A 99 -4.73 11.87 -9.51
CA LEU A 99 -4.25 10.50 -9.38
C LEU A 99 -5.39 9.54 -9.04
N MET A 100 -5.29 8.29 -9.51
CA MET A 100 -6.15 7.22 -9.00
C MET A 100 -5.85 7.01 -7.51
N LEU A 101 -6.89 6.65 -6.75
CA LEU A 101 -6.86 6.51 -5.30
C LEU A 101 -7.49 5.19 -4.89
N GLU A 102 -6.80 4.41 -4.06
CA GLU A 102 -7.33 3.21 -3.41
C GLU A 102 -7.00 3.25 -1.92
N ILE A 103 -7.96 2.81 -1.09
CA ILE A 103 -7.84 2.84 0.37
C ILE A 103 -8.04 1.42 0.89
N GLU A 104 -7.04 0.92 1.61
CA GLU A 104 -7.05 -0.37 2.29
C GLU A 104 -7.08 -0.17 3.81
N GLU A 105 -7.96 -0.88 4.50
CA GLU A 105 -8.01 -0.88 5.96
C GLU A 105 -7.10 -1.95 6.56
N ASN A 106 -6.24 -1.56 7.51
CA ASN A 106 -5.31 -2.49 8.15
C ASN A 106 -5.84 -2.94 9.52
N TYR A 107 -6.03 -4.25 9.67
CA TYR A 107 -6.44 -4.88 10.94
C TYR A 107 -5.32 -5.77 11.48
N LEU A 108 -5.11 -5.73 12.79
CA LEU A 108 -4.23 -6.67 13.48
C LEU A 108 -4.98 -7.29 14.66
N ALA A 109 -5.13 -8.62 14.65
CA ALA A 109 -5.91 -9.37 15.63
C ALA A 109 -7.34 -8.81 15.82
N GLY A 110 -7.99 -8.43 14.71
CA GLY A 110 -9.33 -7.83 14.71
C GLY A 110 -9.39 -6.35 15.08
N TYR A 111 -8.27 -5.72 15.45
CA TYR A 111 -8.24 -4.29 15.79
C TYR A 111 -7.83 -3.44 14.60
N PHE A 112 -8.68 -2.47 14.23
CA PHE A 112 -8.38 -1.47 13.21
C PHE A 112 -7.20 -0.58 13.62
N LYS A 113 -6.12 -0.59 12.82
CA LYS A 113 -4.87 0.12 13.12
C LYS A 113 -4.76 1.45 12.37
N GLY A 114 -5.10 1.44 11.10
CA GLY A 114 -4.93 2.56 10.18
C GLY A 114 -5.32 2.18 8.77
N ILE A 115 -5.21 3.13 7.85
CA ILE A 115 -5.43 2.88 6.43
C ILE A 115 -4.11 2.96 5.67
N THR A 116 -3.98 2.16 4.62
CA THR A 116 -2.95 2.31 3.59
C THR A 116 -3.63 2.91 2.38
N VAL A 117 -3.09 4.02 1.89
CA VAL A 117 -3.65 4.75 0.75
C VAL A 117 -2.67 4.66 -0.39
N TYR A 118 -3.12 4.12 -1.52
CA TYR A 118 -2.35 3.97 -2.74
C TYR A 118 -2.77 5.06 -3.73
N PHE A 119 -1.79 5.74 -4.31
CA PHE A 119 -1.98 6.77 -5.32
C PHE A 119 -1.30 6.36 -6.63
N GLY A 120 -1.86 6.80 -7.76
CA GLY A 120 -1.28 6.56 -9.08
C GLY A 120 -1.57 5.16 -9.62
N SER A 121 -0.60 4.58 -10.33
CA SER A 121 -0.68 3.20 -10.87
C SER A 121 -0.75 2.14 -9.77
N SER A 122 -0.24 2.48 -8.58
CA SER A 122 -0.24 1.63 -7.37
C SER A 122 -1.64 1.39 -6.81
N ALA A 123 -2.63 2.20 -7.17
CA ALA A 123 -4.04 2.05 -6.78
C ALA A 123 -4.78 0.98 -7.64
N HIS A 124 -4.17 -0.19 -7.82
CA HIS A 124 -4.61 -1.15 -8.84
C HIS A 124 -6.00 -1.74 -8.54
N ARG A 125 -7.02 -1.21 -9.23
CA ARG A 125 -8.42 -1.67 -9.34
C ARG A 125 -8.61 -3.19 -9.08
N ILE A 126 -9.20 -3.53 -7.94
CA ILE A 126 -9.99 -4.76 -7.74
C ILE A 126 -11.33 -4.62 -8.51
N ASN A 127 -11.29 -4.50 -9.84
CA ASN A 127 -12.49 -4.54 -10.68
C ASN A 127 -12.24 -5.19 -12.05
N GLN A 128 -11.24 -6.08 -12.14
CA GLN A 128 -11.13 -7.03 -13.27
C GLN A 128 -11.82 -8.38 -13.00
N LEU A 129 -12.78 -8.45 -12.08
CA LEU A 129 -13.79 -9.50 -12.12
C LEU A 129 -15.04 -8.91 -12.79
N SER A 130 -15.09 -9.08 -14.11
CA SER A 130 -16.32 -8.90 -14.88
C SER A 130 -17.39 -9.87 -14.35
N PRO A 131 -18.65 -9.46 -14.13
CA PRO A 131 -19.75 -10.35 -13.73
C PRO A 131 -20.11 -11.43 -14.77
N HIS A 132 -19.48 -11.43 -15.94
CA HIS A 132 -19.88 -12.28 -17.07
C HIS A 132 -19.41 -13.74 -17.02
N ASP A 133 -18.59 -14.15 -16.05
CA ASP A 133 -18.23 -15.57 -15.87
C ASP A 133 -19.23 -16.33 -14.97
N SER A 134 -20.49 -15.90 -14.98
CA SER A 134 -21.60 -16.68 -14.45
C SER A 134 -21.90 -17.79 -15.46
N LEU A 135 -21.39 -19.00 -15.21
CA LEU A 135 -21.71 -20.20 -16.00
C LEU A 135 -23.23 -20.28 -16.23
N GLU A 136 -23.64 -20.26 -17.50
CA GLU A 136 -25.00 -20.59 -17.91
C GLU A 136 -25.30 -22.02 -17.44
N ILE A 137 -26.15 -22.14 -16.41
CA ILE A 137 -26.80 -23.42 -16.11
C ILE A 137 -27.85 -23.62 -17.20
N HIS A 138 -27.44 -24.28 -18.27
CA HIS A 138 -28.38 -24.80 -19.26
C HIS A 138 -29.15 -25.96 -18.61
N ASP A 139 -30.37 -25.67 -18.16
CA ASP A 139 -31.32 -26.69 -17.75
C ASP A 139 -31.73 -27.50 -18.98
N SER A 140 -31.18 -28.71 -19.12
CA SER A 140 -31.74 -29.73 -19.98
C SER A 140 -31.81 -31.06 -19.23
N MET A 141 -33.03 -31.41 -18.83
CA MET A 141 -33.39 -32.76 -18.44
C MET A 141 -33.20 -33.71 -19.63
N SER A 142 -32.26 -34.66 -19.52
CA SER A 142 -32.44 -36.00 -20.08
C SER A 142 -31.56 -37.02 -19.36
N ASN A 143 -32.21 -38.10 -18.88
CA ASN A 143 -31.58 -39.34 -18.42
C ASN A 143 -30.52 -39.85 -19.39
N ASP A 144 -29.38 -40.35 -18.89
CA ASP A 144 -29.03 -41.78 -19.05
C ASP A 144 -27.77 -42.23 -18.27
N LYS A 145 -27.82 -43.52 -17.93
CA LYS A 145 -26.91 -44.47 -17.27
C LYS A 145 -25.40 -44.16 -17.10
N ALA A 146 -24.92 -44.58 -15.92
CA ALA A 146 -23.54 -44.64 -15.44
C ALA A 146 -22.58 -45.54 -16.24
N THR A 147 -21.30 -45.15 -16.27
CA THR A 147 -20.09 -46.01 -16.32
C THR A 147 -18.90 -45.22 -15.73
N PRO A 148 -17.98 -45.82 -14.94
CA PRO A 148 -16.93 -45.06 -14.24
C PRO A 148 -15.63 -45.01 -15.07
N GLU A 149 -15.07 -43.81 -15.25
CA GLU A 149 -13.77 -43.62 -15.91
C GLU A 149 -12.82 -42.76 -15.04
N SER A 150 -11.53 -43.02 -15.22
CA SER A 150 -10.38 -42.83 -14.32
C SER A 150 -10.07 -41.41 -13.81
N LYS A 151 -9.52 -41.33 -12.58
CA LYS A 151 -8.88 -40.12 -12.02
C LYS A 151 -7.68 -39.67 -12.89
N PRO A 152 -7.56 -38.37 -13.23
CA PRO A 152 -6.30 -37.81 -13.69
C PRO A 152 -5.40 -37.42 -12.50
N ASP A 153 -4.09 -37.52 -12.72
CA ASP A 153 -3.02 -37.20 -11.76
C ASP A 153 -2.97 -35.70 -11.40
N PRO A 154 -2.39 -35.32 -10.24
CA PRO A 154 -2.33 -33.92 -9.82
C PRO A 154 -1.40 -33.12 -10.75
N VAL A 155 -1.91 -32.02 -11.30
CA VAL A 155 -1.13 -31.02 -12.03
C VAL A 155 -0.28 -30.24 -11.03
N GLU A 156 1.03 -30.29 -11.21
CA GLU A 156 2.02 -29.49 -10.46
C GLU A 156 1.92 -28.03 -10.92
N VAL A 157 1.47 -27.15 -10.02
CA VAL A 157 1.37 -25.70 -10.29
C VAL A 157 2.72 -25.07 -9.98
N GLU A 158 3.49 -24.82 -11.02
CA GLU A 158 4.74 -24.07 -10.97
C GLU A 158 4.45 -22.61 -10.59
N ALA A 159 4.98 -22.14 -9.45
CA ALA A 159 4.76 -20.79 -8.96
C ALA A 159 5.48 -19.76 -9.87
N PRO A 160 4.82 -18.70 -10.36
CA PRO A 160 5.49 -17.71 -11.19
C PRO A 160 6.46 -16.89 -10.34
N SER A 161 7.74 -17.16 -10.54
CA SER A 161 8.87 -16.33 -10.13
C SER A 161 8.77 -14.97 -10.82
N GLN A 162 8.23 -13.96 -10.14
CA GLN A 162 8.47 -12.56 -10.46
C GLN A 162 9.07 -11.86 -9.24
N ARG A 163 10.40 -11.82 -9.26
CA ARG A 163 11.25 -11.00 -8.40
C ARG A 163 10.96 -9.53 -8.70
N LEU A 164 10.01 -8.92 -8.00
CA LEU A 164 9.93 -7.47 -7.89
C LEU A 164 11.00 -7.04 -6.90
N VAL A 165 12.07 -6.45 -7.42
CA VAL A 165 13.13 -5.85 -6.61
C VAL A 165 12.61 -4.47 -6.18
N THR A 166 11.78 -4.45 -5.14
CA THR A 166 11.36 -3.20 -4.52
C THR A 166 12.52 -2.68 -3.69
N SER A 167 13.23 -1.67 -4.19
CA SER A 167 14.16 -0.89 -3.38
C SER A 167 13.36 -0.14 -2.33
N ILE A 168 13.19 -0.73 -1.15
CA ILE A 168 12.53 -0.06 -0.02
C ILE A 168 13.52 0.98 0.51
N LEU A 169 13.44 2.21 0.00
CA LEU A 169 14.01 3.36 0.69
C LEU A 169 13.20 3.59 1.97
N THR A 170 13.59 2.90 3.05
CA THR A 170 13.03 3.17 4.37
C THR A 170 13.65 4.46 4.88
N TYR A 171 12.93 5.58 4.75
CA TYR A 171 13.25 6.81 5.47
C TYR A 171 13.02 6.60 6.96
N VAL A 172 14.06 6.19 7.67
CA VAL A 172 14.06 6.10 9.12
C VAL A 172 14.25 7.52 9.65
N THR A 173 13.16 8.29 9.69
CA THR A 173 13.16 9.46 10.59
C THR A 173 13.22 8.89 12.00
N SER A 174 14.23 9.29 12.76
CA SER A 174 14.62 8.73 14.05
C SER A 174 13.66 9.11 15.18
N SER A 175 12.37 8.85 15.00
CA SER A 175 11.36 8.90 16.04
C SER A 175 10.24 7.96 15.63
N TRP A 176 9.69 7.23 16.59
CA TRP A 176 8.46 6.42 16.44
C TRP A 176 8.63 5.00 15.88
N PHE A 177 9.44 4.19 16.57
CA PHE A 177 9.08 2.81 16.92
C PHE A 177 9.59 2.56 18.35
N CYS A 178 8.70 2.72 19.33
CA CYS A 178 8.77 2.14 20.67
C CYS A 178 7.39 1.59 20.98
#